data_AF-A0A081RA48-F1
#
_entry.id   AF-A0A081RA48-F1
#
_cell.length_a   1.000
_cell.length_b   1.000
_cell.length_c   1.000
_cell.angle_alpha   90.00
_cell.angle_beta   90.00
_cell.angle_gamma   90.00
#
_symmetry.space_group_name_H-M   'P 1'
#
loop_
_entity.id
_entity.type
_entity.pdbx_description
1 polymer ?
#
loop_
_entity_poly.entity_id
_entity_poly.type
_entity_poly.pdbx_seq_one_letter_code
_entity_poly.pdbx_strand_id
1 'polypeptide(L)' 'MAEPHKELTLDELLADPIVQLVMQRDGVTAEDVRKVIERARQAQSANSQGREMRNHAFDIATGVMPLH' A
#
# COMPACT_ATOMS: atom_id res chain seq x y z
N MET A 1 -9.24 -21.24 22.31
CA MET A 1 -8.23 -20.24 21.93
C MET A 1 -8.26 -20.15 20.42
N ALA A 2 -8.75 -19.05 19.85
CA ALA A 2 -8.63 -18.84 18.41
C ALA A 2 -7.18 -18.40 18.14
N GLU A 3 -6.44 -19.16 17.35
CA GLU A 3 -5.10 -18.75 16.92
C GLU A 3 -5.21 -17.44 16.12
N PRO A 4 -4.28 -16.49 16.28
CA PRO A 4 -4.29 -15.28 15.47
C PRO A 4 -4.22 -15.68 13.99
N HIS A 5 -5.20 -15.26 13.21
CA HIS A 5 -5.20 -15.45 11.77
C HIS A 5 -3.95 -14.78 11.20
N LYS A 6 -2.97 -15.58 10.78
CA LYS A 6 -1.76 -15.09 10.11
C LYS A 6 -2.20 -14.31 8.87
N GLU A 7 -1.81 -13.05 8.78
CA GLU A 7 -2.00 -12.27 7.56
C GLU A 7 -1.19 -12.94 6.43
N LEU A 8 -1.87 -13.30 5.36
CA LEU A 8 -1.24 -13.90 4.19
C LEU A 8 -0.47 -12.82 3.43
N THR A 9 0.74 -13.17 2.99
CA THR A 9 1.47 -12.37 2.03
C THR A 9 0.75 -12.37 0.69
N LEU A 10 1.03 -11.36 -0.15
CA LEU A 10 0.44 -11.28 -1.49
C LEU A 10 0.77 -12.53 -2.32
N ASP A 11 2.01 -13.04 -2.24
CA ASP A 11 2.40 -14.22 -3.00
C ASP A 11 1.70 -15.49 -2.49
N GLU A 12 1.51 -15.65 -1.18
CA GLU A 12 0.69 -16.74 -0.63
C GLU A 12 -0.77 -16.66 -1.12
N LEU A 13 -1.34 -15.45 -1.18
CA LEU A 13 -2.70 -15.24 -1.68
C LEU A 13 -2.81 -15.57 -3.19
N LEU A 14 -1.85 -15.15 -4.01
CA LEU A 14 -1.85 -15.42 -5.45
C LEU A 14 -1.54 -16.88 -5.79
N ALA A 15 -0.94 -17.63 -4.85
CA ALA A 15 -0.76 -19.07 -4.96
C ALA A 15 -2.03 -19.87 -4.61
N ASP A 16 -3.08 -19.24 -4.06
CA ASP A 16 -4.32 -19.90 -3.68
C ASP A 16 -5.13 -20.35 -4.93
N PRO A 17 -5.59 -21.62 -5.00
CA PRO A 17 -6.32 -22.14 -6.16
C PRO A 17 -7.63 -21.42 -6.46
N ILE A 18 -8.36 -20.95 -5.45
CA ILE A 18 -9.60 -20.20 -5.63
C ILE A 18 -9.28 -18.83 -6.26
N VAL A 19 -8.22 -18.18 -5.77
CA VAL A 19 -7.76 -16.91 -6.31
C VAL A 19 -7.32 -17.07 -7.77
N GLN A 20 -6.55 -18.10 -8.09
CA GLN A 20 -6.14 -18.38 -9.47
C GLN A 20 -7.34 -18.64 -10.39
N LEU A 21 -8.35 -19.38 -9.92
CA LEU A 21 -9.57 -19.63 -10.68
C LEU A 21 -10.33 -18.33 -10.98
N VAL A 22 -10.47 -17.45 -9.98
CA VAL A 22 -11.13 -16.14 -10.15
C VAL A 22 -10.35 -15.25 -11.11
N MET A 23 -9.02 -15.23 -10.98
CA MET A 23 -8.14 -14.49 -11.88
C MET A 23 -8.27 -14.97 -13.33
N GLN A 24 -8.29 -16.29 -13.56
CA GLN A 24 -8.52 -16.85 -14.89
C GLN A 24 -9.89 -16.48 -15.45
N ARG A 25 -10.96 -16.56 -14.62
CA ARG A 25 -12.31 -16.16 -15.00
C ARG A 25 -12.36 -14.68 -15.45
N ASP A 26 -11.66 -13.82 -14.73
CA ASP A 26 -11.68 -12.37 -14.94
C ASP A 26 -10.60 -11.92 -15.95
N GLY A 27 -9.79 -12.85 -16.48
CA GLY A 27 -8.73 -12.55 -17.45
C GLY A 27 -7.56 -11.74 -16.87
N VAL A 28 -7.34 -11.82 -15.56
CA VAL A 28 -6.31 -11.07 -14.83
C VAL A 28 -5.11 -11.95 -14.54
N THR A 29 -3.89 -11.44 -14.71
CA THR A 29 -2.66 -12.16 -14.36
C THR A 29 -2.13 -11.76 -12.99
N ALA A 30 -1.29 -12.62 -12.40
CA ALA A 30 -0.62 -12.30 -11.13
C ALA A 30 0.26 -11.05 -11.24
N GLU A 31 0.84 -10.83 -12.41
CA GLU A 31 1.64 -9.64 -12.69
C GLU A 31 0.79 -8.37 -12.69
N ASP A 32 -0.41 -8.41 -13.24
CA ASP A 32 -1.33 -7.26 -13.22
C ASP A 32 -1.69 -6.86 -11.79
N VAL A 33 -1.99 -7.85 -10.94
CA VAL A 33 -2.30 -7.62 -9.52
C VAL A 33 -1.11 -6.99 -8.81
N ARG A 34 0.10 -7.53 -9.00
CA ARG A 34 1.33 -6.98 -8.41
C ARG A 34 1.56 -5.53 -8.82
N LYS A 35 1.43 -5.21 -10.11
CA LYS A 35 1.58 -3.84 -10.64
C LYS A 35 0.58 -2.87 -10.00
N VAL A 36 -0.67 -3.28 -9.81
CA VAL A 36 -1.70 -2.44 -9.18
C VAL A 36 -1.34 -2.16 -7.71
N ILE A 37 -0.92 -3.18 -6.97
CA ILE A 37 -0.54 -3.04 -5.57
C ILE A 37 0.71 -2.17 -5.41
N GLU A 38 1.72 -2.37 -6.26
CA GLU A 38 2.93 -1.53 -6.26
C GLU A 38 2.60 -0.06 -6.51
N ARG A 39 1.75 0.24 -7.51
CA ARG A 39 1.29 1.61 -7.77
C ARG A 39 0.56 2.20 -6.57
N ALA A 40 -0.30 1.43 -5.92
CA ALA A 40 -1.02 1.88 -4.73
C ALA A 40 -0.05 2.20 -3.57
N ARG A 41 0.96 1.33 -3.34
CA ARG A 41 2.00 1.56 -2.32
C ARG A 41 2.82 2.81 -2.63
N GLN A 42 3.22 3.01 -3.88
CA GLN A 42 3.95 4.21 -4.32
C GLN A 42 3.12 5.48 -4.12
N ALA A 43 1.82 5.44 -4.45
CA ALA A 43 0.92 6.57 -4.24
C ALA A 43 0.75 6.92 -2.76
N GLN A 44 0.71 5.91 -1.87
CA GLN A 44 0.68 6.12 -0.42
C GLN A 44 1.95 6.80 0.08
N SER A 45 3.13 6.31 -0.32
CA SER A 45 4.42 6.90 0.07
C SER A 45 4.62 8.31 -0.48
N ALA A 46 4.14 8.59 -1.69
CA ALA A 46 4.19 9.94 -2.26
C ALA A 46 3.27 10.91 -1.50
N ASN A 47 2.11 10.43 -1.02
CA ASN A 47 1.17 11.26 -0.28
C ASN A 47 1.65 11.56 1.15
N SER A 48 2.32 10.62 1.82
CA SER A 48 2.95 10.90 3.12
C SER A 48 4.07 11.94 2.98
N GLN A 49 4.94 11.79 1.98
CA GLN A 49 6.01 12.76 1.70
C GLN A 49 5.46 14.14 1.32
N GLY A 50 4.44 14.19 0.46
CA GLY A 50 3.79 15.45 0.09
C GLY A 50 3.11 16.14 1.28
N ARG A 51 2.58 15.38 2.24
CA ARG A 51 1.97 15.92 3.46
C ARG A 51 3.02 16.48 4.41
N GLU A 52 4.14 15.79 4.59
CA GLU A 52 5.28 16.27 5.38
C GLU A 52 5.88 17.55 4.80
N MET A 53 6.09 17.60 3.47
CA MET A 53 6.64 18.79 2.81
C MET A 53 5.70 20.00 2.92
N ARG A 54 4.38 19.78 2.84
CA ARG A 54 3.37 20.83 3.00
C ARG A 54 3.29 21.33 4.44
N ASN A 55 3.36 20.44 5.42
CA ASN A 55 3.39 20.81 6.83
C ASN A 55 4.66 21.60 7.15
N HIS A 56 5.82 21.16 6.65
CA HIS A 56 7.09 21.88 6.85
C HIS A 56 7.10 23.25 6.14
N ALA A 57 6.57 23.36 4.92
CA ALA A 57 6.45 24.64 4.23
C ALA A 57 5.49 25.59 4.98
N PHE A 58 4.44 25.06 5.60
CA PHE A 58 3.55 25.81 6.46
C PHE A 58 4.27 26.27 7.74
N ASP A 59 5.03 25.41 8.42
CA ASP A 59 5.81 25.76 9.61
C ASP A 59 6.82 26.88 9.35
N ILE A 60 7.50 26.86 8.19
CA ILE A 60 8.38 27.97 7.76
C ILE A 60 7.59 29.26 7.55
N ALA A 61 6.42 29.18 6.90
CA ALA A 61 5.61 30.36 6.60
C ALA A 61 4.93 30.96 7.83
N THR A 62 4.63 30.15 8.85
CA THR A 62 3.96 30.60 10.09
C THR A 62 4.90 30.77 11.29
N GLY A 63 6.18 30.42 11.18
CA GLY A 63 7.19 30.67 12.20
C GLY A 63 7.10 29.79 13.45
N VAL A 64 6.46 28.63 13.37
CA VAL A 64 6.32 27.69 14.49
C VAL A 64 7.47 26.68 14.41
N MET A 65 8.58 26.95 15.10
CA MET A 65 9.70 26.00 15.18
C MET A 65 9.33 24.81 16.08
N PRO A 66 9.67 23.56 15.72
CA PRO A 66 9.54 22.42 16.62
C PRO A 66 10.57 22.55 17.75
N LEU A 67 10.11 22.63 18.99
CA LEU A 67 10.96 22.55 20.18
C LEU A 67 11.43 21.11 20.36
N HIS A 68 12.73 20.92 20.26
CA HIS A 68 13.41 19.63 20.47
C HIS A 68 13.64 19.34 21.95
#